data_AF-A0A957TH12-F1
#
_entry.id   AF-A0A957TH12-F1
#
_cell.length_a   1.000
_cell.length_b   1.000
_cell.length_c   1.000
_cell.angle_alpha   90.00
_cell.angle_beta   90.00
_cell.angle_gamma   90.00
#
_symmetry.space_group_name_H-M   'P 1'
#
loop_
_entity.id
_entity.type
_entity.pdbx_description
1 polymer ?
#
loop_
_entity_poly.entity_id
_entity_poly.type
_entity_poly.pdbx_seq_one_letter_code
_entity_poly.pdbx_strand_id
1 'polypeptide(L)'
;MNTALAQLIDSELNQVEIDKVLIDDDSLTVELTDGRTIIAPILWYPRLAYAIQSEHQHFEIRKNVIYWPELDEEVSARSILLGRKSGENLQSLDRWLAGRKAMAVAQ
;
A
#
# COMPACT_ATOMS: atom_id res chain seq x y z
N MET A 1 11.66 15.20 -25.21
CA MET A 1 10.59 15.03 -24.21
C MET A 1 10.27 16.39 -23.64
N ASN A 2 8.99 16.83 -23.65
CA ASN A 2 8.62 18.17 -23.19
C ASN A 2 8.52 18.18 -21.65
N THR A 3 9.45 18.84 -20.97
CA THR A 3 9.55 18.89 -19.51
C THR A 3 8.28 19.41 -18.83
N ALA A 4 7.53 20.30 -19.49
CA ALA A 4 6.28 20.83 -18.95
C ALA A 4 5.17 19.76 -18.82
N LEU A 5 5.09 18.81 -19.75
CA LEU A 5 4.11 17.72 -19.69
C LEU A 5 4.41 16.74 -18.55
N ALA A 6 5.70 16.43 -18.32
CA ALA A 6 6.11 15.57 -17.22
C ALA A 6 5.77 16.19 -15.85
N GLN A 7 6.00 17.50 -15.70
CA GLN A 7 5.66 18.24 -14.49
C GLN A 7 4.15 18.28 -14.23
N LEU A 8 3.33 18.40 -15.27
CA LEU A 8 1.87 18.38 -15.14
C LEU A 8 1.37 17.03 -14.62
N ILE A 9 1.85 15.93 -15.21
CA ILE A 9 1.48 14.57 -14.79
C ILE A 9 1.92 14.30 -13.34
N ASP A 10 3.15 14.69 -12.97
CA ASP A 10 3.63 14.53 -11.59
C ASP A 10 2.80 15.36 -10.60
N SER A 11 2.40 16.58 -10.97
CA SER A 11 1.52 17.42 -10.16
C SER A 11 0.16 16.76 -9.95
N GLU A 12 -0.46 16.24 -11.01
CA GLU A 12 -1.76 15.57 -10.94
C GLU A 12 -1.70 14.34 -10.05
N LEU A 13 -0.68 13.49 -10.20
CA LEU A 13 -0.48 12.29 -9.36
C LEU A 13 -0.25 12.61 -7.88
N ASN A 14 0.34 13.76 -7.57
CA ASN A 14 0.62 14.18 -6.20
C ASN A 14 -0.58 14.83 -5.49
N GLN A 15 -1.60 15.28 -6.24
CA GLN A 15 -2.80 15.91 -5.70
C GLN A 15 -3.92 14.91 -5.38
N VAL A 16 -3.77 13.65 -5.79
CA VAL A 16 -4.75 12.59 -5.52
C VAL A 16 -4.80 12.30 -4.03
N GLU A 17 -6.00 12.29 -3.46
CA GLU A 17 -6.25 11.86 -2.07
C GLU A 17 -7.11 10.60 -2.04
N ILE A 18 -6.93 9.80 -1.00
CA ILE A 18 -7.67 8.58 -0.76
C ILE A 18 -8.90 8.91 0.09
N ASP A 19 -10.07 8.50 -0.39
CA ASP A 19 -11.33 8.62 0.34
C ASP A 19 -11.61 7.34 1.14
N LYS A 20 -11.44 6.17 0.50
CA LYS A 20 -11.78 4.89 1.11
C LYS A 20 -10.87 3.77 0.64
N VAL A 21 -10.65 2.82 1.53
CA VAL A 21 -9.86 1.61 1.29
C VAL A 21 -10.70 0.40 1.63
N LEU A 22 -10.74 -0.57 0.74
CA LEU A 22 -11.22 -1.92 1.00
C LEU A 22 -10.10 -2.90 0.71
N ILE A 23 -9.95 -3.88 1.59
CA ILE A 23 -8.94 -4.91 1.49
C ILE A 23 -9.62 -6.26 1.78
N ASP A 24 -9.36 -7.21 0.91
CA ASP A 24 -9.72 -8.61 1.04
C ASP A 24 -8.51 -9.50 0.74
N ASP A 25 -8.71 -10.81 0.70
CA ASP A 25 -7.62 -11.78 0.54
C ASP A 25 -6.88 -11.63 -0.81
N ASP A 26 -7.54 -11.09 -1.84
CA ASP A 26 -7.01 -11.04 -3.20
C ASP A 26 -6.63 -9.62 -3.63
N SER A 27 -7.31 -8.60 -3.12
CA SER A 27 -7.26 -7.25 -3.68
C SER A 27 -7.23 -6.11 -2.64
N LEU A 28 -6.48 -5.06 -3.00
CA LEU A 28 -6.52 -3.75 -2.39
C LEU A 28 -7.29 -2.82 -3.33
N THR A 29 -8.49 -2.43 -2.92
CA THR A 29 -9.34 -1.46 -3.60
C THR A 29 -9.23 -0.10 -2.92
N VAL A 30 -8.93 0.94 -3.71
CA VAL A 30 -8.81 2.32 -3.23
C VAL A 30 -9.77 3.20 -4.01
N GLU A 31 -10.66 3.86 -3.30
CA GLU A 31 -11.52 4.93 -3.83
C GLU A 31 -10.82 6.27 -3.58
N LEU A 32 -10.69 7.08 -4.63
CA LEU A 32 -10.03 8.38 -4.61
C LEU A 32 -11.08 9.50 -4.52
N THR A 33 -10.69 10.62 -3.91
CA THR A 33 -11.59 11.79 -3.73
C THR A 33 -12.05 12.42 -5.05
N ASP A 34 -11.36 12.13 -6.16
CA ASP A 34 -11.72 12.57 -7.51
C ASP A 34 -12.72 11.63 -8.23
N GLY A 35 -13.22 10.60 -7.54
CA GLY A 35 -14.24 9.68 -8.04
C GLY A 35 -13.71 8.45 -8.76
N ARG A 36 -12.38 8.27 -8.85
CA ARG A 36 -11.78 7.06 -9.41
C ARG A 36 -11.74 5.93 -8.39
N THR A 37 -11.86 4.70 -8.87
CA THR A 37 -11.56 3.49 -8.11
C THR A 37 -10.41 2.75 -8.78
N ILE A 38 -9.40 2.40 -7.99
CA ILE A 38 -8.23 1.64 -8.44
C ILE A 38 -8.10 0.36 -7.62
N ILE A 39 -7.79 -0.75 -8.29
CA ILE A 39 -7.69 -2.07 -7.67
C ILE A 39 -6.33 -2.66 -8.02
N ALA A 40 -5.61 -3.14 -7.01
CA ALA A 40 -4.34 -3.85 -7.16
C ALA A 40 -4.38 -5.20 -6.43
N PRO A 41 -3.69 -6.25 -6.94
CA PRO A 41 -3.58 -7.52 -6.22
C PRO A 41 -2.83 -7.35 -4.89
N ILE A 42 -3.28 -8.02 -3.83
CA ILE A 42 -2.58 -8.02 -2.52
C ILE A 42 -1.19 -8.61 -2.63
N LEU A 43 -0.99 -9.58 -3.53
CA LEU A 43 0.31 -10.19 -3.81
C LEU A 43 1.38 -9.20 -4.29
N TRP A 44 1.01 -7.96 -4.66
CA TRP A 44 1.98 -6.91 -4.96
C TRP A 44 2.67 -6.34 -3.71
N TYR A 45 2.12 -6.58 -2.53
CA TYR A 45 2.57 -6.08 -1.24
C TYR A 45 2.80 -7.27 -0.31
N PRO A 46 4.02 -7.85 -0.29
CA PRO A 46 4.26 -9.12 0.38
C PRO A 46 3.87 -9.11 1.86
N ARG A 47 4.11 -8.01 2.60
CA ARG A 47 3.68 -7.91 4.00
C ARG A 47 2.17 -7.95 4.18
N LEU A 48 1.40 -7.29 3.29
CA LEU A 48 -0.06 -7.39 3.29
C LEU A 48 -0.52 -8.82 2.98
N ALA A 49 0.16 -9.52 2.08
CA ALA A 49 -0.16 -10.91 1.76
C ALA A 49 0.06 -11.90 2.93
N TYR A 50 0.86 -11.52 3.94
CA TYR A 50 1.09 -12.31 5.16
C TYR A 50 0.29 -11.83 6.38
N ALA A 51 -0.54 -10.80 6.21
CA ALA A 51 -1.31 -10.22 7.30
C ALA A 51 -2.56 -11.04 7.61
N ILE A 52 -3.00 -10.98 8.86
CA ILE A 52 -4.30 -11.52 9.27
C ILE A 52 -5.39 -10.46 9.11
N GLN A 53 -6.66 -10.88 9.09
CA GLN A 53 -7.81 -9.98 8.90
C GLN A 53 -7.79 -8.76 9.83
N SER A 54 -7.43 -8.93 11.11
CA SER A 54 -7.40 -7.81 12.05
C SER A 54 -6.31 -6.78 11.72
N GLU A 55 -5.17 -7.22 11.19
CA GLU A 55 -4.11 -6.32 10.74
C GLU A 55 -4.52 -5.60 9.47
N HIS A 56 -5.14 -6.28 8.50
CA HIS A 56 -5.67 -5.63 7.30
C HIS A 56 -6.65 -4.50 7.61
N GLN A 57 -7.51 -4.68 8.61
CA GLN A 57 -8.52 -3.68 8.97
C GLN A 57 -7.97 -2.55 9.87
N HIS A 58 -6.74 -2.67 10.37
CA HIS A 58 -6.09 -1.63 11.16
C HIS A 58 -5.11 -0.84 10.30
N PHE A 59 -5.64 0.17 9.60
CA PHE A 59 -4.84 1.10 8.82
C PHE A 59 -5.23 2.55 9.08
N GLU A 60 -4.34 3.45 8.72
CA GLU A 60 -4.56 4.88 8.69
C GLU A 60 -4.45 5.41 7.25
N ILE A 61 -5.39 6.25 6.84
CA ILE A 61 -5.28 7.02 5.60
C ILE A 61 -4.63 8.37 5.92
N ARG A 62 -3.47 8.64 5.32
CA ARG A 62 -2.69 9.87 5.44
C ARG A 62 -2.65 10.59 4.10
N LYS A 63 -3.75 11.28 3.77
CA LYS A 63 -3.99 11.89 2.45
C LYS A 63 -3.93 10.88 1.30
N ASN A 64 -2.75 10.69 0.72
CA ASN A 64 -2.51 9.88 -0.47
C ASN A 64 -1.77 8.57 -0.16
N VAL A 65 -1.68 8.22 1.13
CA VAL A 65 -0.94 7.08 1.66
C VAL A 65 -1.83 6.28 2.60
N ILE A 66 -1.72 4.95 2.54
CA ILE A 66 -2.31 4.00 3.47
C ILE A 66 -1.18 3.41 4.29
N TYR A 67 -1.29 3.44 5.61
CA TYR A 67 -0.28 2.93 6.53
C TYR A 67 -0.86 1.84 7.42
N TRP A 68 -0.21 0.68 7.45
CA TRP A 68 -0.52 -0.44 8.36
C TRP A 68 0.55 -0.54 9.45
N PRO A 69 0.28 -0.07 10.68
CA PRO A 69 1.28 -0.01 11.74
C PRO A 69 1.87 -1.37 12.13
N GLU A 70 1.04 -2.40 12.28
CA GLU A 70 1.43 -3.75 12.68
C GLU A 70 2.29 -4.45 11.63
N LEU A 71 2.14 -4.04 10.38
CA LEU A 71 2.85 -4.61 9.25
C LEU A 71 4.10 -3.81 8.89
N ASP A 72 4.25 -2.60 9.44
CA ASP A 72 5.26 -1.63 9.00
C ASP A 72 5.21 -1.47 7.47
N GLU A 73 4.00 -1.35 6.92
CA GLU A 73 3.75 -1.26 5.48
C GLU A 73 3.08 0.06 5.11
N GLU A 74 3.52 0.63 4.00
CA GLU A 74 3.00 1.88 3.46
C GLU A 74 2.70 1.72 1.97
N VAL A 75 1.48 2.05 1.55
CA VAL A 75 1.06 2.01 0.15
C VAL A 75 0.53 3.38 -0.28
N SER A 76 1.13 3.95 -1.33
CA SER A 76 0.70 5.25 -1.87
C SER A 76 -0.31 5.11 -3.01
N ALA A 77 -1.27 6.02 -3.12
CA ALA A 77 -2.15 6.12 -4.28
C ALA A 77 -1.36 6.29 -5.59
N ARG A 78 -0.25 7.04 -5.54
CA ARG A 78 0.65 7.24 -6.68
C ARG A 78 1.26 5.94 -7.19
N SER A 79 1.72 5.05 -6.31
CA SER A 79 2.28 3.76 -6.73
C SER A 79 1.23 2.88 -7.39
N ILE A 80 0.01 2.84 -6.85
CA ILE A 80 -1.10 2.07 -7.42
C ILE A 80 -1.47 2.63 -8.81
N LEU A 81 -1.63 3.95 -8.95
CA LEU A 81 -1.95 4.62 -10.22
C LEU A 81 -0.89 4.38 -11.30
N LEU A 82 0.38 4.25 -10.92
CA LEU A 82 1.49 3.94 -11.81
C LEU A 82 1.67 2.43 -12.07
N GLY A 83 0.85 1.56 -11.47
CA GLY A 83 0.97 0.10 -11.59
C GLY A 83 2.26 -0.45 -10.94
N ARG A 84 2.80 0.23 -9.94
CA ARG A 84 4.03 -0.17 -9.24
C ARG A 84 3.70 -1.01 -8.01
N LYS A 85 4.19 -2.24 -8.01
CA LYS A 85 4.19 -3.12 -6.83
C LYS A 85 5.19 -2.65 -5.77
N SER A 86 5.14 -3.25 -4.57
CA SER A 86 6.11 -3.03 -3.51
C SER A 86 7.55 -3.24 -4.00
N GLY A 87 8.45 -2.38 -3.53
CA GLY A 87 9.89 -2.51 -3.76
C GLY A 87 10.58 -3.47 -2.79
N GLU A 88 9.82 -4.14 -1.92
CA GLU A 88 10.37 -5.09 -0.95
C GLU A 88 11.15 -6.22 -1.63
N ASN A 89 12.34 -6.51 -1.09
CA ASN A 89 13.15 -7.65 -1.50
C ASN A 89 13.06 -8.79 -0.48
N LEU A 90 13.49 -9.98 -0.89
CA LEU A 90 13.41 -11.20 -0.08
C LEU A 90 14.12 -11.07 1.28
N GLN A 91 15.28 -10.41 1.33
CA GLN A 91 16.02 -10.24 2.60
C GLN A 91 15.30 -9.32 3.59
N SER A 92 14.60 -8.29 3.08
CA SER A 92 13.73 -7.43 3.89
C SER A 92 12.57 -8.23 4.46
N LEU A 93 11.86 -8.95 3.58
CA LEU A 93 10.71 -9.76 3.95
C LEU A 93 11.08 -10.86 4.96
N ASP A 94 12.18 -11.57 4.74
CA ASP A 94 12.65 -12.62 5.65
C ASP A 94 12.95 -12.08 7.06
N ARG A 95 13.59 -10.91 7.15
CA ARG A 95 13.84 -10.25 8.45
C ARG A 95 12.54 -9.86 9.14
N TRP A 96 11.59 -9.31 8.39
CA TRP A 96 10.27 -8.95 8.93
C TRP A 96 9.50 -10.18 9.42
N LEU A 97 9.46 -11.27 8.65
CA LEU A 97 8.84 -12.55 9.03
C LEU A 97 9.49 -13.18 10.27
N ALA A 98 10.82 -13.11 10.37
CA ALA A 98 11.54 -13.58 11.55
C ALA A 98 11.15 -12.79 12.81
N GLY A 99 11.02 -11.46 12.70
CA GLY A 99 10.55 -10.59 13.78
C GLY A 99 9.15 -10.97 14.28
N ARG A 100 8.22 -11.23 13.35
CA ARG A 100 6.85 -11.66 13.68
C ARG A 100 6.80 -12.97 14.45
N LYS A 101 7.60 -13.96 14.05
CA LYS A 101 7.70 -15.24 14.76
C LYS A 101 8.23 -15.07 16.18
N ALA A 102 9.23 -14.21 16.37
CA ALA A 102 9.78 -13.95 17.70
C ALA A 102 8.74 -13.29 18.63
N MET A 103 7.92 -12.38 18.12
CA MET A 103 6.83 -11.76 18.88
C MET A 103 5.73 -12.77 19.27
N ALA A 104 5.39 -13.69 18.37
CA ALA A 104 4.40 -14.73 18.63
C ALA A 104 4.86 -15.77 19.66
N VAL A 105 6.17 -16.01 19.80
CA VAL A 105 6.75 -16.94 20.80
C VAL A 105 6.91 -16.29 22.18
N ALA A 106 6.93 -14.95 22.23
CA ALA A 106 7.07 -14.18 23.47
C ALA A 106 5.72 -13.91 24.18
N GLN A 107 4.60 -14.34 23.60
CA GLN A 107 3.24 -14.27 24.14
C GLN A 107 2.79 -15.64 24.64
#